data_AF-A0A858XUE3-F1
#
_entry.id   AF-A0A858XUE3-F1
#
_cell.length_a   1.000
_cell.length_b   1.000
_cell.length_c   1.000
_cell.angle_alpha   90.00
_cell.angle_beta   90.00
_cell.angle_gamma   90.00
#
_symmetry.space_group_name_H-M   'P 1'
#
loop_
_entity.id
_entity.type
_entity.pdbx_description
1 polymer ?
#
loop_
_entity_poly.entity_id
_entity_poly.type
_entity_poly.pdbx_seq_one_letter_code
_entity_poly.pdbx_strand_id
1 'polypeptide(L)' 'MLVLSPQAFGVNSIAFGDNSKAYGDNSKAYGDNSKAYGDNSKAYGDNSKAYGDNSKAYGDNSKGYGDRIHPYKKV' A
#
# COMPACT_ATOMS: atom_id res chain seq x y z
N MET A 1 -9.55 24.78 0.35
CA MET A 1 -9.23 23.36 0.59
C MET A 1 -7.90 23.08 -0.08
N LEU A 2 -6.88 22.61 0.66
CA LEU A 2 -5.58 22.28 0.08
C LEU A 2 -5.65 20.82 -0.39
N VAL A 3 -5.67 20.58 -1.70
CA VAL A 3 -5.59 19.23 -2.26
C VAL A 3 -4.12 18.83 -2.25
N LEU A 4 -3.79 17.73 -1.59
CA LEU A 4 -2.43 17.18 -1.58
C LEU A 4 -2.31 16.13 -2.68
N SER A 5 -1.36 16.29 -3.59
CA SER A 5 -1.24 15.41 -4.75
C SER A 5 -0.75 13.99 -4.38
N PRO A 6 -1.34 12.94 -4.98
CA PRO A 6 -0.81 11.58 -4.88
C PRO A 6 0.61 11.49 -5.48
N GLN A 7 1.44 10.63 -4.92
CA GLN A 7 2.83 10.43 -5.35
C GLN A 7 3.16 8.95 -5.55
N ALA A 8 3.65 8.62 -6.74
CA ALA A 8 4.11 7.29 -7.11
C ALA A 8 5.65 7.34 -7.26
N PHE A 9 6.36 6.60 -6.41
CA PHE A 9 7.83 6.57 -6.37
C PHE A 9 8.40 5.29 -6.97
N GLY A 10 7.70 4.16 -6.84
CA GLY A 10 8.15 2.88 -7.39
C GLY A 10 7.89 2.76 -8.89
N VAL A 11 8.63 1.88 -9.56
CA VAL A 11 8.43 1.56 -10.98
C VAL A 11 7.04 0.96 -11.16
N ASN A 12 6.27 1.46 -12.13
CA ASN A 12 4.89 1.03 -12.40
C ASN A 12 3.97 1.11 -11.15
N SER A 13 4.31 1.97 -10.19
CA SER A 13 3.48 2.22 -9.02
C SER A 13 2.35 3.21 -9.34
N ILE A 14 1.28 3.16 -8.56
CA ILE A 14 0.12 4.05 -8.75
C ILE A 14 -0.35 4.59 -7.40
N ALA A 15 -0.55 5.90 -7.32
CA ALA A 15 -1.15 6.57 -6.18
C ALA A 15 -2.41 7.33 -6.66
N PHE A 16 -3.54 7.13 -5.99
CA PHE A 16 -4.84 7.70 -6.39
C PHE A 16 -5.40 8.68 -5.35
N GLY A 17 -5.44 8.32 -4.06
CA GLY A 17 -6.03 9.16 -3.02
C GLY A 17 -5.24 10.43 -2.72
N ASP A 18 -5.88 11.41 -2.11
CA ASP A 18 -5.26 12.66 -1.70
C ASP A 18 -4.11 12.38 -0.71
N ASN A 19 -2.93 12.95 -0.95
CA ASN A 19 -1.70 12.70 -0.19
C ASN A 19 -1.27 11.21 -0.13
N SER A 20 -1.81 10.34 -0.99
CA SER A 20 -1.42 8.93 -1.03
C SER A 20 -0.01 8.74 -1.60
N LYS A 21 0.70 7.70 -1.14
CA LYS A 21 2.09 7.45 -1.53
C LYS A 21 2.34 5.97 -1.84
N ALA A 22 2.75 5.68 -3.06
CA ALA A 22 3.12 4.34 -3.50
C ALA A 22 4.65 4.26 -3.64
N TYR A 23 5.31 3.62 -2.69
CA TYR A 23 6.78 3.57 -2.60
C TYR A 23 7.40 2.35 -3.28
N GLY A 24 6.76 1.18 -3.18
CA GLY A 24 7.29 -0.06 -3.78
C GLY A 24 7.01 -0.18 -5.28
N ASP A 25 7.74 -1.04 -5.97
CA ASP A 25 7.52 -1.34 -7.38
C ASP A 25 6.20 -2.07 -7.58
N ASN A 26 5.43 -1.70 -8.61
CA ASN A 26 4.06 -2.19 -8.87
C ASN A 26 3.08 -1.98 -7.70
N SER A 27 3.43 -1.14 -6.72
CA SER A 27 2.61 -0.89 -5.54
C SER A 27 1.47 0.07 -5.86
N LYS A 28 0.37 -0.01 -5.09
CA LYS A 28 -0.85 0.77 -5.31
C LYS A 28 -1.38 1.37 -4.01
N ALA A 29 -1.44 2.70 -3.94
CA ALA A 29 -2.01 3.45 -2.81
C ALA A 29 -3.34 4.10 -3.25
N TYR A 30 -4.47 3.50 -2.86
CA TYR A 30 -5.79 3.92 -3.31
C TYR A 30 -6.49 4.90 -2.37
N GLY A 31 -6.41 4.69 -1.06
CA GLY A 31 -7.09 5.54 -0.08
C GLY A 31 -6.38 6.87 0.18
N ASP A 32 -7.08 7.81 0.78
CA ASP A 32 -6.53 9.11 1.16
C ASP A 32 -5.51 8.94 2.28
N ASN A 33 -4.37 9.62 2.18
CA ASN A 33 -3.21 9.48 3.07
C ASN A 33 -2.65 8.04 3.17
N SER A 34 -3.08 7.13 2.29
CA SER A 34 -2.63 5.73 2.29
C SER A 34 -1.18 5.60 1.82
N LYS A 35 -0.49 4.56 2.27
CA LYS A 35 0.93 4.33 1.95
C LYS A 35 1.19 2.87 1.60
N ALA A 36 1.63 2.61 0.38
CA ALA A 36 2.01 1.28 -0.09
C ALA A 36 3.53 1.19 -0.14
N TYR A 37 4.16 0.57 0.86
CA TYR A 37 5.61 0.53 1.02
C TYR A 37 6.29 -0.65 0.31
N GLY A 38 5.68 -1.84 0.36
CA GLY A 38 6.28 -3.03 -0.24
C GLY A 38 6.01 -3.14 -1.75
N ASP A 39 6.80 -3.97 -2.42
CA ASP A 39 6.61 -4.29 -3.84
C ASP A 39 5.32 -5.08 -4.04
N ASN A 40 4.57 -4.77 -5.11
CA ASN A 40 3.24 -5.33 -5.39
C ASN A 40 2.17 -5.10 -4.29
N SER A 41 2.49 -4.30 -3.28
CA SER A 41 1.62 -4.03 -2.13
C SER A 41 0.44 -3.14 -2.51
N LYS A 42 -0.65 -3.23 -1.75
CA LYS A 42 -1.88 -2.46 -2.01
C LYS A 42 -2.47 -1.89 -0.72
N ALA A 43 -2.53 -0.57 -0.61
CA ALA A 43 -3.16 0.14 0.49
C ALA A 43 -4.51 0.70 0.01
N TYR A 44 -5.62 0.07 0.40
CA TYR A 44 -6.96 0.41 -0.10
C TYR A 44 -7.71 1.40 0.80
N GLY A 45 -7.61 1.25 2.13
CA GLY A 45 -8.33 2.12 3.06
C GLY A 45 -7.64 3.48 3.27
N ASP A 46 -8.38 4.43 3.81
CA ASP A 46 -7.85 5.74 4.17
C ASP A 46 -6.89 5.60 5.35
N ASN A 47 -5.77 6.33 5.31
CA ASN A 47 -4.67 6.23 6.27
C ASN A 47 -4.06 4.81 6.39
N SER A 48 -4.41 3.88 5.51
CA SER A 48 -3.91 2.50 5.54
C SER A 48 -2.45 2.42 5.10
N LYS A 49 -1.74 1.39 5.60
CA LYS A 49 -0.31 1.20 5.32
C LYS A 49 0.01 -0.24 4.96
N ALA A 50 0.45 -0.50 3.75
CA ALA A 50 0.87 -1.82 3.27
C ALA A 50 2.40 -1.91 3.29
N TYR A 51 2.97 -2.44 4.38
CA TYR A 51 4.40 -2.50 4.66
C TYR A 51 5.13 -3.65 3.95
N GLY A 52 4.51 -4.82 3.85
CA GLY A 52 5.14 -6.00 3.27
C GLY A 52 5.02 -6.07 1.75
N ASP A 53 5.93 -6.78 1.10
CA ASP A 53 5.79 -7.14 -0.31
C ASP A 53 4.54 -8.00 -0.48
N ASN A 54 3.80 -7.82 -1.58
CA ASN A 54 2.50 -8.47 -1.82
C ASN A 54 1.41 -8.20 -0.75
N SER A 55 1.67 -7.36 0.25
CA SER A 55 0.75 -7.10 1.34
C SER A 55 -0.46 -6.30 0.87
N LYS A 56 -1.56 -6.42 1.61
CA LYS A 56 -2.78 -5.66 1.36
C LYS A 56 -3.34 -5.11 2.67
N ALA A 57 -3.69 -3.83 2.67
CA ALA A 57 -4.30 -3.13 3.79
C ALA A 57 -5.69 -2.63 3.36
N TYR A 58 -6.75 -3.39 3.64
CA TYR A 58 -8.08 -3.11 3.11
C TYR A 58 -8.90 -2.10 3.91
N GLY A 59 -8.74 -2.08 5.23
CA GLY A 59 -9.51 -1.20 6.12
C GLY A 59 -8.84 0.15 6.31
N ASP A 60 -9.64 1.15 6.69
CA ASP A 60 -9.12 2.44 7.12
C ASP A 60 -8.24 2.27 8.36
N ASN A 61 -7.11 2.98 8.40
CA ASN A 61 -6.07 2.87 9.42
C ASN A 61 -5.44 1.47 9.55
N SER A 62 -5.78 0.53 8.66
CA SER A 62 -5.24 -0.83 8.71
C SER A 62 -3.78 -0.87 8.30
N LYS A 63 -3.07 -1.88 8.79
CA LYS A 63 -1.67 -2.12 8.45
C LYS A 63 -1.50 -3.54 7.93
N GLY A 64 -1.01 -3.68 6.71
CA GLY A 64 -0.66 -4.95 6.10
C GLY A 64 0.85 -5.17 6.19
N TYR A 65 1.31 -6.15 6.96
CA TYR A 65 2.75 -6.44 7.10
C TYR A 65 3.20 -7.67 6.30
N GLY A 66 2.26 -8.47 5.80
CA GLY A 66 2.56 -9.81 5.32
C GLY A 66 3.23 -9.81 3.96
N ASP A 67 4.36 -10.51 3.87
CA ASP A 67 4.79 -11.15 2.63
C ASP A 67 3.96 -12.42 2.45
N ARG A 68 3.45 -12.72 1.24
CA ARG A 68 2.75 -13.99 0.98
C ARG A 68 3.75 -15.16 0.89
N ILE A 69 4.62 -15.30 1.88
CA ILE A 69 5.27 -16.58 2.16
C ILE A 69 4.47 -17.15 3.33
N HIS A 70 3.67 -18.17 3.04
CA HIS A 70 3.13 -19.06 4.07
C HIS A 70 4.21 -20.10 4.38
N PRO A 71 5.06 -19.98 5.42
CA PRO A 71 5.79 -21.13 5.91
C PRO A 71 4.85 -21.96 6.80
N TYR A 72 3.73 -22.43 6.24
CA TYR A 72 2.97 -23.52 6.85
C TYR A 72 3.15 -24.74 5.99
N LYS A 73 4.33 -25.37 6.12
CA LYS A 73 4.41 -26.82 5.98
C LYS A 73 3.56 -27.37 7.14
N LYS A 74 2.29 -27.66 6.85
CA LYS A 74 1.40 -28.34 7.78
C LYS A 74 1.92 -29.78 7.87
N VAL A 75 2.52 -30.12 9.01
CA VAL A 75 3.02 -31.44 9.46
C VAL A 75 3.96 -32.18 8.49
#